data_AF-A0A8T1GP10-F1
#
_entry.id   AF-A0A8T1GP10-F1
#
_cell.length_a   1.000
_cell.length_b   1.000
_cell.length_c   1.000
_cell.angle_alpha   90.00
_cell.angle_beta   90.00
_cell.angle_gamma   90.00
#
_symmetry.space_group_name_H-M   'P 1'
#
loop_
_entity.id
_entity.type
_entity.pdbx_description
1 polymer ?
#
loop_
_entity_poly.entity_id
_entity_poly.type
_entity_poly.pdbx_seq_one_letter_code
_entity_poly.pdbx_strand_id
1 'polypeptide(L)'
;MLLEPVLHALQLEVLHEINDDIVVVRRMQQELSPEGEKQTPTKYRSIYLLYRMTSPAGLFVVLQSVNPSFTRCCGCANNLWFESFMWLGFSSVATNGGDSDKSGCRVRFGGTIDGHSEEFARRWQREIFFLLMRWETHNVAPVVLLPQTEAVW
;
A
#
# COMPACT_ATOMS: atom_id res chain seq x y z
N MET A 1 24.33 -9.58 -0.64
CA MET A 1 23.08 -10.35 -0.49
C MET A 1 21.96 -9.48 -1.04
N LEU A 2 21.72 -9.57 -2.35
CA LEU A 2 20.62 -8.89 -3.02
C LEU A 2 19.33 -9.58 -2.58
N LEU A 3 18.29 -8.79 -2.25
CA LEU A 3 16.95 -9.31 -1.98
C LEU A 3 16.51 -10.13 -3.20
N GLU A 4 16.55 -11.46 -3.10
CA GLU A 4 15.82 -12.31 -4.04
C GLU A 4 14.34 -11.87 -4.03
N PRO A 5 13.67 -11.81 -5.19
CA PRO A 5 12.31 -11.28 -5.26
C PRO A 5 11.35 -12.27 -4.58
N VAL A 6 11.08 -12.05 -3.29
CA VAL A 6 10.13 -12.85 -2.49
C VAL A 6 8.67 -12.71 -3.00
N LEU A 7 8.40 -11.72 -3.86
CA LEU A 7 7.09 -11.42 -4.46
C LEU A 7 7.07 -11.84 -5.93
N HIS A 8 6.60 -13.05 -6.22
CA HIS A 8 6.59 -13.57 -7.60
C HIS A 8 5.36 -13.17 -8.43
N ALA A 9 4.27 -12.66 -7.83
CA ALA A 9 3.14 -12.08 -8.58
C ALA A 9 2.16 -11.32 -7.65
N LEU A 10 2.21 -9.98 -7.65
CA LEU A 10 1.07 -9.16 -7.24
C LEU A 10 0.21 -8.93 -8.48
N GLN A 11 -1.03 -9.38 -8.43
CA GLN A 11 -2.03 -9.13 -9.46
C GLN A 11 -3.17 -8.30 -8.85
N LEU A 12 -3.47 -7.19 -9.52
CA LEU A 12 -4.60 -6.32 -9.22
C LEU A 12 -5.54 -6.35 -10.41
N GLU A 13 -6.83 -6.44 -10.14
CA GLU A 13 -7.87 -6.48 -11.17
C GLU A 13 -9.08 -5.69 -10.71
N VAL A 14 -9.54 -4.76 -11.54
CA VAL A 14 -10.80 -4.04 -11.32
C VAL A 14 -11.93 -4.99 -11.71
N LEU A 15 -12.71 -5.43 -10.71
CA LEU A 15 -13.87 -6.30 -10.93
C LEU A 15 -15.09 -5.51 -11.39
N HIS A 16 -15.22 -4.28 -10.88
CA HIS A 16 -16.39 -3.44 -11.13
C HIS A 16 -16.07 -1.97 -10.85
N GLU A 17 -16.63 -1.09 -11.66
CA GLU A 17 -16.62 0.36 -11.42
C GLU A 17 -18.01 0.76 -10.93
N ILE A 18 -18.09 1.30 -9.71
CA ILE A 18 -19.37 1.74 -9.14
C ILE A 18 -19.70 3.15 -9.64
N ASN A 19 -18.69 4.03 -9.65
CA ASN A 19 -18.71 5.37 -10.23
C ASN A 19 -17.27 5.88 -10.41
N ASP A 20 -17.11 7.13 -10.86
CA ASP A 20 -15.81 7.77 -11.12
C ASP A 20 -14.86 7.82 -9.91
N ASP A 21 -15.39 7.66 -8.70
CA ASP A 21 -14.67 7.77 -7.42
C ASP A 21 -14.48 6.43 -6.71
N ILE A 22 -15.13 5.35 -7.16
CA ILE A 22 -15.21 4.09 -6.41
C ILE A 22 -15.10 2.90 -7.38
N VAL A 23 -14.10 2.05 -7.14
CA VAL A 23 -13.91 0.79 -7.87
C VAL A 23 -13.75 -0.39 -6.92
N VAL A 24 -14.24 -1.55 -7.33
CA VAL A 24 -14.04 -2.84 -6.65
C VAL A 24 -12.81 -3.51 -7.23
N VAL A 25 -11.81 -3.79 -6.39
CA VAL A 25 -10.55 -4.38 -6.83
C VAL A 25 -10.34 -5.72 -6.17
N ARG A 26 -9.95 -6.71 -6.97
CA ARG A 26 -9.41 -7.99 -6.52
C ARG A 26 -7.90 -7.91 -6.46
N ARG A 27 -7.34 -8.24 -5.30
CA ARG A 27 -5.91 -8.37 -5.08
C ARG A 27 -5.55 -9.82 -4.85
N MET A 28 -4.56 -10.26 -5.60
CA MET A 28 -4.03 -11.61 -5.58
C MET A 28 -2.52 -11.54 -5.43
N GLN A 29 -2.00 -12.16 -4.38
CA GLN A 29 -0.57 -12.25 -4.12
C GLN A 29 -0.20 -13.70 -3.85
N GLN A 30 0.93 -14.15 -4.39
CA GLN A 30 1.50 -15.45 -4.10
C GLN A 30 2.87 -15.28 -3.47
N GLU A 31 3.08 -15.97 -2.35
CA GLU A 31 4.37 -16.03 -1.65
C GLU A 31 4.86 -17.47 -1.61
N LEU A 32 6.16 -17.64 -1.82
CA LEU A 32 6.82 -18.92 -1.56
C LEU A 32 7.06 -19.04 -0.06
N SER A 33 6.76 -20.20 0.51
CA SER A 33 7.06 -20.46 1.92
C SER A 33 8.58 -20.38 2.15
N PRO A 34 9.03 -19.75 3.25
CA PRO A 34 10.45 -19.74 3.60
C PRO A 34 10.86 -21.18 3.98
N GLU A 35 11.74 -21.77 3.15
CA GLU A 35 12.57 -22.97 3.35
C GLU A 35 11.94 -24.20 4.07
N GLY A 36 11.75 -25.30 3.32
CA GLY A 36 11.56 -26.65 3.90
C GLY A 36 10.41 -27.48 3.30
N GLU A 37 10.72 -28.28 2.28
CA GLU A 37 10.12 -29.57 1.86
C GLU A 37 8.59 -29.80 1.75
N LYS A 38 7.71 -28.83 1.97
CA LYS A 38 6.28 -28.92 1.55
C LYS A 38 5.87 -27.68 0.76
N GLN A 39 6.17 -27.72 -0.54
CA GLN A 39 6.07 -26.64 -1.53
C GLN A 39 4.63 -26.27 -1.93
N THR A 40 3.79 -25.83 -0.99
CA THR A 40 2.53 -25.17 -1.36
C THR A 40 2.67 -23.67 -1.17
N PRO A 41 2.74 -22.87 -2.26
CA PRO A 41 2.77 -21.42 -2.16
C PRO A 41 1.53 -20.90 -1.43
N THR A 42 1.75 -19.94 -0.52
CA THR A 42 0.66 -19.27 0.18
C THR A 42 0.07 -18.21 -0.73
N LYS A 43 -1.23 -18.30 -1.02
CA LYS A 43 -1.94 -17.31 -1.83
C LYS A 43 -2.71 -16.37 -0.93
N TYR A 44 -2.27 -15.12 -0.88
CA TYR A 44 -3.00 -14.05 -0.21
C TYR A 44 -4.02 -13.44 -1.16
N ARG A 45 -5.23 -13.25 -0.66
CA ARG A 45 -6.39 -12.78 -1.43
C ARG A 45 -7.12 -11.69 -0.64
N SER A 46 -7.51 -10.64 -1.33
CA SER A 46 -8.47 -9.67 -0.79
C SER A 46 -9.31 -9.06 -1.91
N ILE A 47 -10.52 -8.65 -1.57
CA ILE A 47 -11.35 -7.79 -2.41
C ILE A 47 -11.61 -6.55 -1.58
N TYR A 48 -11.42 -5.38 -2.17
CA TYR A 48 -11.60 -4.11 -1.49
C TYR A 48 -12.24 -3.08 -2.41
N LEU A 49 -12.90 -2.11 -1.79
CA LEU A 49 -13.22 -0.85 -2.43
C LEU A 49 -11.97 0.01 -2.43
N LEU A 50 -11.61 0.53 -3.60
CA LEU A 50 -10.67 1.63 -3.75
C LEU A 50 -11.49 2.86 -4.07
N TYR A 51 -11.43 3.87 -3.19
CA TYR A 51 -12.25 5.05 -3.38
C TYR A 51 -11.58 6.35 -2.94
N ARG A 52 -12.06 7.45 -3.51
CA ARG A 52 -11.71 8.81 -3.09
C ARG A 52 -12.76 9.33 -2.11
N MET A 53 -12.31 10.02 -1.06
CA MET A 53 -13.20 10.73 -0.15
C MET A 53 -12.62 12.09 0.25
N THR A 54 -13.47 13.10 0.29
CA THR A 54 -13.12 14.43 0.80
C THR A 54 -13.64 14.62 2.21
N SER A 55 -12.83 15.24 3.07
CA SER A 55 -13.22 15.64 4.42
C SER A 55 -12.59 16.99 4.77
N PRO A 56 -12.98 17.63 5.89
CA PRO A 56 -12.30 18.83 6.37
C PRO A 56 -10.78 18.64 6.61
N ALA A 57 -10.33 17.38 6.79
CA ALA A 57 -8.92 17.05 6.95
C ALA A 57 -8.15 16.93 5.63
N GLY A 58 -8.83 16.94 4.48
CA GLY A 58 -8.24 16.82 3.15
C GLY A 58 -8.91 15.77 2.26
N LEU A 59 -8.24 15.44 1.15
CA LEU A 59 -8.60 14.37 0.22
C LEU A 59 -7.94 13.07 0.65
N PHE A 60 -8.65 11.96 0.58
CA PHE A 60 -8.13 10.64 0.92
C PHE A 60 -8.39 9.67 -0.22
N VAL A 61 -7.39 8.85 -0.54
CA VAL A 61 -7.54 7.63 -1.33
C VAL A 61 -7.56 6.49 -0.33
N VAL A 62 -8.66 5.75 -0.29
CA VAL A 62 -8.92 4.72 0.72
C VAL A 62 -9.08 3.36 0.06
N LEU A 63 -8.42 2.39 0.65
CA LEU A 63 -8.55 0.97 0.37
C LEU A 63 -9.26 0.34 1.56
N GLN A 64 -10.49 -0.13 1.36
CA GLN A 64 -11.27 -0.77 2.41
C GLN A 64 -11.74 -2.15 1.95
N SER A 65 -11.32 -3.19 2.66
CA SER A 65 -11.75 -4.55 2.38
C SER A 65 -13.27 -4.69 2.56
N VAL A 66 -13.91 -5.36 1.62
CA VAL A 66 -15.33 -5.72 1.75
C VAL A 66 -15.48 -6.95 2.65
N ASN A 67 -16.48 -6.93 3.53
CA ASN A 67 -16.67 -7.94 4.57
C ASN A 67 -16.74 -9.36 3.98
N PRO A 68 -15.98 -10.34 4.53
CA PRO A 68 -15.73 -11.61 3.88
C PRO A 68 -16.67 -12.74 4.31
N SER A 69 -17.87 -12.46 4.81
CA SER A 69 -18.85 -13.55 5.05
C SER A 69 -19.03 -14.43 3.80
N PHE A 70 -18.93 -13.85 2.60
CA PHE A 70 -18.88 -14.60 1.33
C PHE A 70 -17.51 -15.25 1.03
N THR A 71 -16.39 -14.57 1.28
CA THR A 71 -15.06 -15.05 0.85
C THR A 71 -14.44 -16.09 1.79
N ARG A 72 -14.83 -16.13 3.08
CA ARG A 72 -14.46 -17.21 4.02
C ARG A 72 -15.09 -18.55 3.65
N CYS A 73 -16.26 -18.56 2.99
CA CYS A 73 -16.92 -19.78 2.53
C CYS A 73 -16.26 -20.43 1.31
N CYS A 74 -15.42 -19.71 0.58
CA CYS A 74 -14.73 -20.21 -0.62
C CYS A 74 -13.25 -20.57 -0.37
N GLY A 75 -12.84 -20.70 0.89
CA GLY A 75 -11.46 -21.00 1.28
C GLY A 75 -11.05 -22.43 0.94
N CYS A 76 -10.56 -22.67 -0.28
CA CYS A 76 -9.77 -23.87 -0.57
C CYS A 76 -8.46 -23.83 0.23
N ALA A 77 -7.96 -25.01 0.65
CA ALA A 77 -6.64 -25.13 1.29
C ALA A 77 -5.59 -24.35 0.47
N ASN A 78 -4.89 -23.42 1.12
CA ASN A 78 -3.84 -22.52 0.60
C ASN A 78 -4.27 -21.13 0.06
N ASN A 79 -5.55 -20.74 0.17
CA ASN A 79 -5.96 -19.33 -0.01
C ASN A 79 -6.20 -18.64 1.33
N LEU A 80 -5.31 -17.73 1.72
CA LEU A 80 -5.50 -16.87 2.88
C LEU A 80 -6.19 -15.58 2.45
N TRP A 81 -7.39 -15.38 2.98
CA TRP A 81 -8.13 -14.14 2.84
C TRP A 81 -7.79 -13.22 3.99
N PHE A 82 -7.42 -11.98 3.66
CA PHE A 82 -6.96 -11.01 4.63
C PHE A 82 -7.73 -9.69 4.46
N GLU A 83 -8.00 -9.03 5.58
CA GLU A 83 -8.74 -7.78 5.70
C GLU A 83 -7.79 -6.61 5.96
N SER A 84 -7.96 -5.55 5.18
CA SER A 84 -7.20 -4.32 5.33
C SER A 84 -8.08 -3.10 5.14
N PHE A 85 -7.76 -2.07 5.92
CA PHE A 85 -8.25 -0.72 5.77
C PHE A 85 -7.05 0.21 5.73
N MET A 86 -6.66 0.69 4.56
CA MET A 86 -5.51 1.58 4.37
C MET A 86 -5.91 2.86 3.68
N TRP A 87 -5.21 3.95 3.93
CA TRP A 87 -5.50 5.22 3.28
C TRP A 87 -4.24 6.07 3.10
N LEU A 88 -4.27 6.87 2.03
CA LEU A 88 -3.31 7.94 1.76
C LEU A 88 -4.09 9.26 1.72
N GLY A 89 -3.78 10.15 2.65
CA GLY A 89 -4.44 11.44 2.85
C GLY A 89 -3.57 12.60 2.39
N PHE A 90 -4.19 13.60 1.76
CA PHE A 90 -3.57 14.77 1.17
C PHE A 90 -4.24 16.03 1.69
N SER A 91 -3.46 16.95 2.24
CA SER A 91 -3.96 18.24 2.71
C SER A 91 -2.99 19.36 2.35
N SER A 92 -3.50 20.52 1.97
CA SER A 92 -2.65 21.70 1.77
C SER A 92 -1.97 22.12 3.07
N VAL A 93 -0.72 22.55 2.97
CA VAL A 93 0.00 23.22 4.06
C VAL A 93 0.01 24.70 3.74
N ALA A 94 -0.79 25.47 4.48
CA ALA A 94 -0.66 26.92 4.47
C ALA A 94 0.69 27.28 5.11
N THR A 95 1.58 27.90 4.34
CA THR A 95 2.80 28.52 4.87
C THR A 95 2.39 29.77 5.63
N ASN A 96 2.43 29.71 6.95
CA ASN A 96 2.24 30.90 7.80
C ASN A 96 3.43 31.84 7.62
N GLY A 97 3.36 32.71 6.61
CA GLY A 97 4.33 33.77 6.37
C GLY A 97 4.41 34.16 4.90
N GLY A 98 3.68 35.23 4.54
CA GLY A 98 4.00 36.24 3.50
C GLY A 98 4.20 35.83 2.04
N ASP A 99 4.83 34.69 1.76
CA ASP A 99 5.12 34.22 0.42
C ASP A 99 3.97 33.36 -0.09
N SER A 100 3.14 33.97 -0.94
CA SER A 100 2.01 33.38 -1.65
C SER A 100 2.38 32.28 -2.66
N ASP A 101 3.64 31.82 -2.69
CA ASP A 101 4.20 31.10 -3.84
C ASP A 101 4.71 29.68 -3.51
N LYS A 102 4.57 29.20 -2.27
CA LYS A 102 4.97 27.84 -1.87
C LYS A 102 3.84 27.10 -1.19
N SER A 103 2.84 26.69 -1.95
CA SER A 103 1.80 25.77 -1.45
C SER A 103 2.39 24.35 -1.32
N GLY A 104 2.70 23.93 -0.10
CA GLY A 104 3.11 22.56 0.18
C GLY A 104 1.91 21.60 0.24
N CYS A 105 2.14 20.30 -0.01
CA CYS A 105 1.17 19.24 0.24
C CYS A 105 1.67 18.36 1.39
N ARG A 106 0.84 18.22 2.43
CA ARG A 106 1.09 17.25 3.50
C ARG A 106 0.41 15.95 3.15
N VAL A 107 1.22 14.90 3.07
CA VAL A 107 0.81 13.53 2.79
C VAL A 107 0.80 12.76 4.11
N ARG A 108 -0.25 11.98 4.36
CA ARG A 108 -0.37 11.11 5.52
C ARG A 108 -0.72 9.71 5.05
N PHE A 109 -0.14 8.71 5.69
CA PHE A 109 -0.48 7.32 5.45
C PHE A 109 -0.93 6.69 6.76
N GLY A 110 -1.95 5.84 6.69
CA GLY A 110 -2.41 5.10 7.86
C GLY A 110 -3.32 3.95 7.48
N GLY A 111 -3.69 3.17 8.48
CA GLY A 111 -4.56 2.02 8.28
C GLY A 111 -4.32 0.89 9.25
N THR A 112 -5.01 -0.21 8.98
CA THR A 112 -4.90 -1.50 9.65
C THR A 112 -4.84 -2.61 8.59
N ILE A 113 -4.10 -3.66 8.90
CA ILE A 113 -4.05 -4.90 8.13
C ILE A 113 -4.14 -6.01 9.17
N ASP A 114 -4.97 -7.01 8.93
CA ASP A 114 -5.02 -8.18 9.79
C ASP A 114 -3.69 -8.95 9.73
N GLY A 115 -3.12 -9.18 10.91
CA GLY A 115 -1.90 -9.96 11.04
C GLY A 115 -2.25 -11.43 11.19
N HIS A 116 -2.03 -12.25 10.16
CA HIS A 116 -2.14 -13.71 10.29
C HIS A 116 -0.99 -14.32 11.11
N SER A 117 0.16 -13.65 11.17
CA SER A 117 1.33 -14.03 11.98
C SER A 117 2.24 -12.83 12.27
N GLU A 118 3.16 -12.96 13.24
CA GLU A 118 4.17 -11.93 13.52
C GLU A 118 5.09 -11.70 12.31
N GLU A 119 5.48 -12.77 11.63
CA GLU A 119 6.34 -12.71 10.43
C GLU A 119 5.65 -11.94 9.30
N PHE A 120 4.35 -12.18 9.11
CA PHE A 120 3.52 -11.43 8.16
C PHE A 120 3.47 -9.95 8.52
N ALA A 121 3.21 -9.62 9.79
CA ALA A 121 3.17 -8.24 10.26
C ALA A 121 4.52 -7.52 10.06
N ARG A 122 5.63 -8.16 10.47
CA ARG A 122 6.99 -7.61 10.32
C ARG A 122 7.37 -7.40 8.86
N ARG A 123 6.94 -8.30 7.97
CA ARG A 123 7.13 -8.14 6.53
C ARG A 123 6.32 -6.97 5.99
N TRP A 124 5.04 -6.87 6.32
CA TRP A 124 4.19 -5.77 5.87
C TRP A 124 4.65 -4.40 6.37
N GLN A 125 5.20 -4.32 7.58
CA GLN A 125 5.85 -3.09 8.06
C GLN A 125 6.98 -2.65 7.12
N ARG A 126 7.82 -3.59 6.65
CA ARG A 126 8.87 -3.28 5.67
C ARG A 126 8.30 -2.90 4.31
N GLU A 127 7.28 -3.61 3.83
CA GLU A 127 6.63 -3.29 2.55
C GLU A 127 6.01 -1.89 2.57
N ILE A 128 5.33 -1.50 3.66
CA ILE A 128 4.78 -0.16 3.84
C ILE A 128 5.88 0.89 3.83
N PHE A 129 7.00 0.64 4.53
CA PHE A 129 8.14 1.54 4.52
C PHE A 129 8.68 1.75 3.09
N PHE A 130 8.90 0.68 2.34
CA PHE A 130 9.36 0.77 0.95
C PHE A 130 8.32 1.39 0.02
N LEU A 131 7.04 1.15 0.24
CA LEU A 131 5.95 1.79 -0.51
C LEU A 131 6.02 3.32 -0.36
N LEU A 132 6.16 3.82 0.87
CA LEU A 132 6.27 5.26 1.14
C LEU A 132 7.52 5.87 0.50
N MET A 133 8.67 5.21 0.62
CA MET A 133 9.93 5.65 -0.01
C MET A 133 9.82 5.71 -1.54
N ARG A 134 9.18 4.71 -2.16
CA ARG A 134 8.94 4.70 -3.61
C ARG A 134 7.96 5.78 -4.02
N TRP A 135 6.90 6.00 -3.25
CA TRP A 135 5.94 7.06 -3.49
C TRP A 135 6.62 8.43 -3.45
N GLU A 136 7.42 8.71 -2.41
CA GLU A 136 8.14 9.98 -2.25
C GLU A 136 9.15 10.19 -3.37
N THR A 137 9.95 9.15 -3.69
CA THR A 137 10.92 9.17 -4.79
C THR A 137 10.27 9.48 -6.14
N HIS A 138 9.06 8.97 -6.38
CA HIS A 138 8.36 9.14 -7.65
C HIS A 138 7.60 10.47 -7.76
N ASN A 139 7.05 10.98 -6.66
CA ASN A 139 6.12 12.12 -6.69
C ASN A 139 6.72 13.43 -6.16
N VAL A 140 7.80 13.39 -5.38
CA VAL A 140 8.40 14.57 -4.76
C VAL A 140 9.81 14.80 -5.33
N ALA A 141 10.75 13.96 -4.93
CA ALA A 141 12.14 13.95 -5.40
C ALA A 141 12.81 12.65 -4.94
N PRO A 142 13.82 12.14 -5.66
CA PRO A 142 14.53 10.95 -5.22
C PRO A 142 15.18 11.16 -3.84
N VAL A 143 14.84 10.27 -2.89
CA VAL A 143 15.34 10.34 -1.50
C VAL A 143 16.85 10.02 -1.42
N VAL A 144 17.46 9.55 -2.51
CA VAL A 144 18.92 9.42 -2.62
C VAL A 144 19.50 10.73 -3.16
N LEU A 145 19.62 11.72 -2.29
CA LEU A 145 20.57 12.81 -2.51
C LEU A 145 21.96 12.24 -2.23
N LEU A 146 22.77 12.01 -3.27
CA LEU A 146 24.21 11.86 -3.11
C LEU A 146 24.74 13.11 -2.38
N PRO A 147 25.75 12.99 -1.50
CA PRO A 147 26.39 14.17 -0.96
C PRO A 147 26.82 15.05 -2.12
N GLN A 148 26.32 16.29 -2.17
CA GLN A 148 26.89 17.27 -3.08
C GLN A 148 28.28 17.58 -2.52
N THR A 149 29.29 16.88 -3.03
CA THR A 149 30.66 17.32 -2.85
C THR A 149 30.71 18.70 -3.51
N GLU A 150 30.81 19.76 -2.70
CA GLU A 150 31.07 21.09 -3.21
C GLU A 150 32.40 21.02 -3.97
N ALA A 151 32.31 20.96 -5.30
CA ALA A 151 33.46 21.15 -6.17
C ALA A 151 33.79 22.65 -6.11
N VAL A 152 34.61 23.01 -5.13
CA VAL A 152 35.33 24.28 -5.11
C VAL A 152 36.33 24.21 -6.26
N TRP A 153 36.07 24.99 -7.30
CA TRP A 153 37.02 25.29 -8.38
C TRP A 153 37.91 26.46 -7.97
#